data_AF-A0A6P7JZE6-F1
#
_entry.id   AF-A0A6P7JZE6-F1
#
_cell.length_a   1.000
_cell.length_b   1.000
_cell.length_c   1.000
_cell.angle_alpha   90.00
_cell.angle_beta   90.00
_cell.angle_gamma   90.00
#
_symmetry.space_group_name_H-M   'P 1'
#
loop_
_entity.id
_entity.type
_entity.pdbx_description
1 polymer ?
#
loop_
_entity_poly.entity_id
_entity_poly.type
_entity_poly.pdbx_seq_one_letter_code
_entity_poly.pdbx_strand_id
1 'polypeptide(L)'
;MAPTASLSLIQSLRMAAVLEDCSHQLDIMGHRLTVKISREQGPAAEQEKARLSKLLRDCQHISQLMSTLHSELVEKQSFISVLQAVEIEEEKKKKLAAYKKRKEKLKTLLKKEEEAKQKTEEAKDQDVLDQLNDNISKTAEEEEEEEEEEEEEEEDMELELRLAQGKAIQAEKLLQDQLNLLQTQMKDEMLSHERSKEFLQNQHEKLQEQLQSWQKSTKQLLHQKEEEYNRLGCKRMLNLDRLNEMKRKIQEMEQMLIEDEEEQEKLRLQEEMIRAVTKLQACWRGVMVRRGLGKKAEEGKEGKKKKKEGKKKKKK
;
A
#
# COMPACT_ATOMS: atom_id res chain seq x y z
N MET A 1 2.11 -3.95 -41.67
CA MET A 1 1.90 -3.12 -40.46
C MET A 1 0.71 -3.70 -39.72
N ALA A 2 0.94 -4.51 -38.68
CA ALA A 2 -0.16 -5.02 -37.85
C ALA A 2 -0.68 -3.87 -36.97
N PRO A 3 -2.00 -3.65 -36.88
CA PRO A 3 -2.54 -2.60 -36.04
C PRO A 3 -2.23 -2.93 -34.58
N THR A 4 -1.64 -1.97 -33.87
CA THR A 4 -1.39 -2.05 -32.42
C THR A 4 -2.74 -2.06 -31.71
N ALA A 5 -3.26 -3.25 -31.45
CA ALA A 5 -4.49 -3.50 -30.69
C ALA A 5 -4.25 -3.29 -29.18
N SER A 6 -3.72 -2.13 -28.80
CA SER A 6 -3.50 -1.75 -27.40
C SER A 6 -4.56 -0.74 -26.97
N LEU A 7 -5.38 -1.11 -26.00
CA LEU A 7 -6.35 -0.20 -25.39
C LEU A 7 -5.69 0.58 -24.26
N SER A 8 -6.18 1.80 -23.98
CA SER A 8 -5.78 2.47 -22.74
C SER A 8 -6.28 1.68 -21.53
N LEU A 9 -5.56 1.75 -20.41
CA LEU A 9 -5.95 1.07 -19.16
C LEU A 9 -7.40 1.35 -18.74
N ILE A 10 -7.85 2.60 -18.86
CA ILE A 10 -9.23 3.00 -18.52
C ILE A 10 -10.24 2.35 -19.47
N GLN A 11 -9.95 2.28 -20.76
CA GLN A 11 -10.81 1.60 -21.74
C GLN A 11 -10.86 0.09 -21.47
N SER A 12 -9.70 -0.50 -21.18
CA SER A 12 -9.60 -1.93 -20.88
C SER A 12 -10.43 -2.33 -19.67
N LEU A 13 -10.34 -1.55 -18.58
CA LEU A 13 -11.12 -1.79 -17.36
C LEU A 13 -12.63 -1.59 -17.57
N ARG A 14 -13.03 -0.56 -18.34
CA ARG A 14 -14.45 -0.35 -18.69
C ARG A 14 -15.00 -1.50 -19.53
N MET A 15 -14.22 -2.01 -20.48
CA MET A 15 -14.61 -3.16 -21.30
C MET A 15 -14.67 -4.45 -20.47
N ALA A 16 -13.71 -4.68 -19.58
CA ALA A 16 -13.72 -5.82 -18.66
C ALA A 16 -14.98 -5.83 -17.78
N ALA A 17 -15.36 -4.69 -17.20
CA ALA A 17 -16.58 -4.60 -16.38
C ALA A 17 -17.86 -4.92 -17.18
N VAL A 18 -17.94 -4.51 -18.45
CA VAL A 18 -19.08 -4.86 -19.34
C VAL A 18 -19.08 -6.35 -19.69
N LEU A 19 -17.91 -6.95 -19.91
CA LEU A 19 -17.78 -8.37 -20.19
C LEU A 19 -18.16 -9.24 -18.99
N GLU A 20 -17.84 -8.79 -17.77
CA GLU A 20 -18.24 -9.46 -16.54
C GLU A 20 -19.77 -9.47 -16.39
N ASP A 21 -20.44 -8.34 -16.66
CA ASP A 21 -21.92 -8.28 -16.69
C ASP A 21 -22.51 -9.20 -17.78
N CYS A 22 -21.93 -9.19 -18.98
CA CYS A 22 -22.35 -10.07 -20.07
C CYS A 22 -22.16 -11.56 -19.73
N SER A 23 -21.08 -11.92 -19.04
CA SER A 23 -20.82 -13.28 -18.58
C SER A 23 -21.90 -13.74 -17.60
N HIS A 24 -22.23 -12.90 -16.61
CA HIS A 24 -23.32 -13.17 -15.67
C HIS A 24 -24.68 -13.34 -16.38
N GLN A 25 -24.97 -12.52 -17.40
CA GLN A 25 -26.19 -12.68 -18.20
C GLN A 25 -26.21 -14.00 -18.98
N LEU A 26 -25.07 -14.42 -19.56
CA LEU A 26 -24.94 -15.71 -20.25
C LEU A 26 -25.16 -16.89 -19.30
N ASP A 27 -24.68 -16.82 -18.06
CA ASP A 27 -24.90 -17.86 -17.05
C ASP A 27 -26.38 -17.98 -16.68
N ILE A 28 -27.05 -16.84 -16.48
CA ILE A 28 -28.50 -16.79 -16.24
C ILE A 28 -29.27 -17.40 -17.42
N MET A 29 -28.87 -17.08 -18.66
CA MET A 29 -29.45 -17.70 -19.85
C MET A 29 -29.16 -19.20 -19.92
N GLY A 30 -27.94 -19.64 -19.62
CA GLY A 30 -27.54 -21.05 -19.60
C GLY A 30 -28.38 -21.87 -18.62
N HIS A 31 -28.63 -21.34 -17.42
CA HIS A 31 -29.54 -21.96 -16.46
C HIS A 31 -30.98 -22.00 -16.98
N ARG A 32 -31.47 -20.91 -17.58
CA ARG A 32 -32.82 -20.87 -18.18
C ARG A 32 -32.99 -21.87 -19.32
N LEU A 33 -31.97 -22.04 -20.18
CA LEU A 33 -31.96 -23.00 -21.28
C LEU A 33 -31.93 -24.43 -20.76
N THR A 34 -31.10 -24.72 -19.77
CA THR A 34 -31.04 -26.04 -19.11
C THR A 34 -32.40 -26.44 -18.55
N VAL A 35 -33.06 -25.53 -17.82
CA VAL A 35 -34.40 -25.78 -17.26
C VAL A 35 -35.45 -26.02 -18.36
N LYS A 36 -35.37 -25.32 -19.49
CA LYS A 36 -36.27 -25.54 -20.64
C LYS A 36 -36.04 -26.90 -21.29
N ILE A 37 -34.78 -27.28 -21.53
CA ILE A 37 -34.41 -28.59 -22.10
C ILE A 37 -34.98 -29.74 -21.24
N SER A 38 -34.93 -29.62 -19.91
CA SER A 38 -35.47 -30.62 -18.99
C SER A 38 -37.00 -30.70 -18.96
N ARG A 39 -37.72 -29.65 -19.38
CA ARG A 39 -39.19 -29.58 -19.33
C ARG A 39 -39.89 -29.98 -20.64
N GLU A 40 -39.17 -29.99 -21.77
CA GLU A 40 -39.74 -30.31 -23.07
C GLU A 40 -40.06 -31.84 -23.18
N GLN A 41 -41.33 -32.21 -23.41
CA GLN A 41 -41.77 -33.60 -23.61
C GLN A 41 -42.72 -33.70 -24.81
N GLY A 42 -42.45 -34.63 -25.75
CA GLY A 42 -43.25 -34.89 -26.94
C GLY A 42 -42.43 -35.28 -28.19
N PRO A 43 -43.06 -35.75 -29.29
CA PRO A 43 -42.35 -36.17 -30.51
C PRO A 43 -41.70 -35.01 -31.29
N ALA A 44 -42.20 -33.78 -31.14
CA ALA A 44 -41.53 -32.56 -31.63
C ALA A 44 -40.41 -32.07 -30.68
N ALA A 45 -40.29 -32.67 -29.49
CA ALA A 45 -39.34 -32.23 -28.47
C ALA A 45 -37.91 -32.67 -28.77
N GLU A 46 -37.65 -33.69 -29.60
CA GLU A 46 -36.28 -34.08 -29.96
C GLU A 46 -35.58 -33.01 -30.80
N GLN A 47 -36.29 -32.44 -31.78
CA GLN A 47 -35.76 -31.37 -32.62
C GLN A 47 -35.54 -30.07 -31.82
N GLU A 48 -36.50 -29.69 -30.96
CA GLU A 48 -36.32 -28.52 -30.09
C GLU A 48 -35.26 -28.75 -29.01
N LYS A 49 -35.14 -29.96 -28.44
CA LYS A 49 -34.03 -30.30 -27.53
C LYS A 49 -32.68 -30.21 -28.23
N ALA A 50 -32.57 -30.66 -29.48
CA ALA A 50 -31.35 -30.53 -30.26
C ALA A 50 -31.01 -29.05 -30.53
N ARG A 51 -32.02 -28.23 -30.85
CA ARG A 51 -31.87 -26.78 -31.06
C ARG A 51 -31.44 -26.05 -29.78
N LEU A 52 -32.10 -26.34 -28.66
CA LEU A 52 -31.78 -25.76 -27.35
C LEU A 52 -30.41 -26.23 -26.83
N SER A 53 -30.05 -27.51 -27.05
CA SER A 53 -28.73 -28.04 -26.70
C SER A 53 -27.60 -27.44 -27.55
N LYS A 54 -27.90 -27.11 -28.82
CA LYS A 54 -26.98 -26.33 -29.65
C LYS A 54 -26.80 -24.92 -29.10
N LEU A 55 -27.90 -24.22 -28.81
CA LEU A 55 -27.86 -22.87 -28.25
C LEU A 55 -27.13 -22.83 -26.89
N LEU A 56 -27.30 -23.85 -26.05
CA LEU A 56 -26.58 -23.98 -24.79
C LEU A 56 -25.06 -24.09 -25.00
N ARG A 57 -24.63 -24.92 -25.97
CA ARG A 57 -23.21 -25.03 -26.34
C ARG A 57 -22.67 -23.72 -26.89
N ASP A 58 -23.45 -23.02 -27.70
CA ASP A 58 -23.07 -21.71 -28.24
C ASP A 58 -22.92 -20.69 -27.09
N CYS A 59 -23.83 -20.66 -26.11
CA CYS A 59 -23.70 -19.81 -24.92
C CYS A 59 -22.47 -20.14 -24.07
N GLN A 60 -22.17 -21.42 -23.86
CA GLN A 60 -20.97 -21.86 -23.13
C GLN A 60 -19.68 -21.46 -23.86
N HIS A 61 -19.66 -21.61 -25.19
CA HIS A 61 -18.53 -21.20 -26.01
C HIS A 61 -18.31 -19.68 -25.94
N ILE A 62 -19.38 -18.89 -26.04
CA ILE A 62 -19.29 -17.42 -25.90
C ILE A 62 -18.83 -17.03 -24.50
N SER A 63 -19.31 -17.70 -23.44
CA SER A 63 -18.87 -17.44 -22.07
C SER A 63 -17.36 -17.72 -21.89
N GLN A 64 -16.84 -18.79 -22.50
CA GLN A 64 -15.40 -19.09 -22.52
C GLN A 64 -14.60 -18.01 -23.28
N LEU A 65 -15.10 -17.56 -24.42
CA LEU A 65 -14.48 -16.46 -25.18
C LEU A 65 -14.48 -15.16 -24.38
N MET A 66 -15.58 -14.84 -23.70
CA MET A 66 -15.69 -13.66 -22.83
C MET A 66 -14.73 -13.74 -21.64
N SER A 67 -14.60 -14.92 -21.03
CA SER A 67 -13.67 -15.14 -19.91
C SER A 67 -12.21 -14.96 -20.36
N THR A 68 -11.86 -15.50 -21.52
CA THR A 68 -10.53 -15.35 -22.12
C THR A 68 -10.23 -13.88 -22.45
N LEU A 69 -11.19 -13.18 -23.08
CA LEU A 69 -11.08 -11.76 -23.38
C LEU A 69 -10.97 -10.90 -22.12
N HIS A 70 -11.74 -11.23 -21.08
CA HIS A 70 -11.69 -10.53 -19.80
C HIS A 70 -10.29 -10.61 -19.18
N SER A 71 -9.71 -11.80 -19.09
CA SER A 71 -8.33 -12.00 -18.62
C SER A 71 -7.32 -11.22 -19.48
N GLU A 72 -7.47 -11.24 -20.80
CA GLU A 72 -6.56 -10.51 -21.71
C GLU A 72 -6.66 -8.99 -21.59
N LEU A 73 -7.85 -8.45 -21.38
CA LEU A 73 -8.05 -7.03 -21.18
C LEU A 73 -7.47 -6.57 -19.83
N VAL A 74 -7.68 -7.34 -18.76
CA VAL A 74 -7.18 -7.00 -17.44
C VAL A 74 -5.66 -7.11 -17.36
N GLU A 75 -5.08 -8.19 -17.89
CA GLU A 75 -3.65 -8.48 -17.74
C GLU A 75 -2.79 -7.83 -18.82
N LYS A 76 -3.27 -7.82 -20.07
CA LYS A 76 -2.45 -7.50 -21.26
C LYS A 76 -2.94 -6.27 -22.02
N GLN A 77 -4.06 -5.67 -21.61
CA GLN A 77 -4.71 -4.53 -22.29
C GLN A 77 -4.88 -4.77 -23.81
N SER A 78 -5.17 -6.01 -24.16
CA SER A 78 -5.17 -6.54 -25.53
C SER A 78 -6.39 -7.44 -25.76
N PHE A 79 -6.71 -7.70 -27.03
CA PHE A 79 -7.83 -8.54 -27.47
C PHE A 79 -7.44 -9.44 -28.66
N ILE A 80 -6.15 -9.77 -28.77
CA ILE A 80 -5.57 -10.50 -29.90
C ILE A 80 -6.16 -11.92 -30.03
N SER A 81 -6.42 -12.64 -28.93
CA SER A 81 -6.91 -14.01 -29.04
C SER A 81 -8.34 -14.08 -29.56
N VAL A 82 -9.17 -13.06 -29.29
CA VAL A 82 -10.50 -12.96 -29.90
C VAL A 82 -10.41 -12.63 -31.38
N LEU A 83 -9.48 -11.76 -31.80
CA LEU A 83 -9.24 -11.51 -33.22
C LEU A 83 -8.84 -12.79 -33.95
N GLN A 84 -7.91 -13.56 -33.38
CA GLN A 84 -7.49 -14.86 -33.94
C GLN A 84 -8.66 -15.86 -33.99
N ALA A 85 -9.48 -15.94 -32.95
CA ALA A 85 -10.66 -16.80 -32.93
C ALA A 85 -11.66 -16.43 -34.04
N VAL A 86 -11.85 -15.13 -34.30
CA VAL A 86 -12.71 -14.63 -35.39
C VAL A 86 -12.12 -14.97 -36.75
N GLU A 87 -10.83 -14.77 -36.96
CA GLU A 87 -10.14 -15.12 -38.21
C GLU A 87 -10.25 -16.62 -38.52
N ILE A 88 -10.04 -17.48 -37.51
CA ILE A 88 -10.20 -18.94 -37.64
C ILE A 88 -11.63 -19.31 -38.05
N GLU A 89 -12.65 -18.68 -37.45
CA GLU A 89 -14.06 -18.93 -37.82
C GLU A 89 -14.40 -18.43 -39.23
N GLU A 90 -13.85 -17.30 -39.66
CA GLU A 90 -14.00 -16.82 -41.04
C GLU A 90 -13.36 -17.77 -42.06
N GLU A 91 -12.18 -18.30 -41.77
CA GLU A 91 -11.54 -19.30 -42.62
C GLU A 91 -12.35 -20.60 -42.71
N LYS A 92 -12.87 -21.09 -41.58
CA LYS A 92 -13.74 -22.27 -41.56
C LYS A 92 -14.99 -22.05 -42.42
N LYS A 93 -15.61 -20.87 -42.36
CA LYS A 93 -16.76 -20.51 -43.21
C LYS A 93 -16.39 -20.52 -44.70
N LYS A 94 -15.23 -19.96 -45.08
CA LYS A 94 -14.73 -19.97 -46.47
C LYS A 94 -14.49 -21.40 -46.97
N LYS A 95 -13.82 -22.25 -46.16
CA LYS A 95 -13.57 -23.67 -46.48
C LYS A 95 -14.87 -24.45 -46.66
N LEU A 96 -15.86 -24.25 -45.78
CA LEU A 96 -17.17 -24.91 -45.88
C LEU A 96 -17.94 -24.49 -47.15
N ALA A 97 -17.88 -23.21 -47.53
CA ALA A 97 -18.49 -22.71 -48.76
C ALA A 97 -17.85 -23.33 -50.03
N ALA A 98 -16.51 -23.44 -50.06
CA ALA A 98 -15.78 -24.09 -51.14
C ALA A 98 -16.12 -25.58 -51.25
N TYR A 99 -16.22 -26.29 -50.11
CA TYR A 99 -16.60 -27.70 -50.07
C TYR A 99 -18.02 -27.93 -50.64
N LYS A 100 -18.99 -27.09 -50.27
CA LYS A 100 -20.36 -27.17 -50.83
C LYS A 100 -20.36 -26.99 -52.35
N LYS A 101 -19.61 -26.01 -52.87
CA LYS A 101 -19.46 -25.76 -54.32
C LYS A 101 -18.81 -26.93 -55.05
N ARG A 102 -17.81 -27.60 -54.46
CA ARG A 102 -17.15 -28.78 -55.05
C ARG A 102 -18.08 -30.00 -55.08
N LYS A 103 -18.88 -30.20 -54.02
CA LYS A 103 -19.87 -31.28 -53.93
C LYS A 103 -20.98 -31.15 -54.99
N GLU A 104 -21.39 -29.93 -55.31
CA GLU A 104 -22.36 -29.67 -56.38
C GLU A 104 -21.78 -29.95 -57.77
N LYS A 105 -20.52 -29.56 -58.03
CA LYS A 105 -19.82 -29.88 -59.29
C LYS A 105 -19.65 -31.38 -59.52
N LEU A 106 -19.29 -32.13 -58.47
CA LEU A 106 -19.11 -33.59 -58.57
C LEU A 106 -20.41 -34.29 -58.99
N LYS A 107 -21.55 -33.84 -58.45
CA LYS A 107 -22.88 -34.35 -58.83
C LYS A 107 -23.23 -34.07 -60.30
N THR A 108 -22.73 -32.97 -60.87
CA THR A 108 -22.97 -32.65 -62.29
C THR A 108 -22.09 -33.44 -63.26
N LEU A 109 -20.88 -33.84 -62.83
CA LEU A 109 -19.97 -34.63 -63.65
C LEU A 109 -20.36 -36.11 -63.69
N LEU A 110 -20.80 -36.69 -62.56
CA LEU A 110 -21.30 -38.07 -62.52
C LEU A 110 -22.49 -38.30 -63.47
N LYS A 111 -23.39 -37.33 -63.60
CA LYS A 111 -24.49 -37.39 -64.57
C LYS A 111 -24.02 -37.39 -66.03
N LYS A 112 -22.93 -36.69 -66.34
CA LYS A 112 -22.35 -36.63 -67.69
C LYS A 112 -21.57 -37.90 -68.04
N GLU A 113 -20.96 -38.53 -67.05
CA GLU A 113 -20.25 -39.80 -67.20
C GLU A 113 -21.22 -40.97 -67.44
N GLU A 114 -22.36 -40.99 -66.75
CA GLU A 114 -23.45 -41.94 -67.01
C GLU A 114 -24.06 -41.78 -68.42
N GLU A 115 -24.14 -40.54 -68.94
CA GLU A 115 -24.57 -40.24 -70.31
C GLU A 115 -23.51 -40.61 -71.38
N ALA A 116 -22.22 -40.63 -71.02
CA ALA A 116 -21.12 -41.01 -71.91
C ALA A 116 -20.96 -42.54 -72.00
N LYS A 117 -21.15 -43.26 -70.88
CA LYS A 117 -21.09 -44.73 -70.80
C LYS A 117 -22.22 -45.43 -71.57
N GLN A 118 -23.31 -44.74 -71.88
CA GLN A 118 -24.39 -45.24 -72.77
C GLN A 118 -24.06 -45.19 -74.27
N LYS A 119 -22.94 -44.59 -74.68
CA LYS A 119 -22.59 -44.35 -76.09
C LYS A 119 -21.42 -45.18 -76.63
N THR A 120 -20.81 -46.01 -75.80
CA THR A 120 -19.61 -46.77 -76.19
C THR A 120 -19.75 -48.23 -75.77
N GLU A 121 -20.64 -48.93 -76.45
CA GLU A 121 -20.70 -50.39 -76.50
C GLU A 121 -20.98 -50.71 -77.98
N GLU A 122 -19.95 -51.06 -78.76
CA GLU A 122 -19.97 -51.86 -80.02
C GLU A 122 -18.79 -51.52 -80.96
N ALA A 123 -17.75 -52.37 -80.99
CA ALA A 123 -17.12 -52.89 -82.22
C ALA A 123 -16.00 -53.88 -81.87
N LYS A 124 -15.96 -55.01 -82.59
CA LYS A 124 -15.20 -56.24 -82.29
C LYS A 124 -14.02 -56.48 -83.25
N ASP A 125 -12.94 -57.03 -82.69
CA ASP A 125 -12.23 -58.27 -83.04
C ASP A 125 -11.98 -58.60 -84.52
N GLN A 126 -10.95 -57.97 -85.10
CA GLN A 126 -9.89 -58.56 -85.95
C GLN A 126 -8.81 -57.49 -86.26
N ASP A 127 -9.15 -56.22 -86.00
CA ASP A 127 -8.25 -55.08 -85.75
C ASP A 127 -7.49 -55.23 -84.42
N VAL A 128 -8.00 -56.08 -83.51
CA VAL A 128 -7.53 -56.24 -82.12
C VAL A 128 -6.12 -56.79 -82.00
N LEU A 129 -5.62 -57.54 -83.00
CA LEU A 129 -4.27 -58.13 -82.94
C LEU A 129 -3.18 -57.18 -83.45
N ASP A 130 -3.45 -56.45 -84.53
CA ASP A 130 -2.55 -55.40 -85.03
C ASP A 130 -2.63 -54.16 -84.12
N GLN A 131 -3.83 -53.81 -83.64
CA GLN A 131 -3.99 -52.86 -82.53
C GLN A 131 -3.36 -53.38 -81.25
N LEU A 132 -3.37 -54.68 -80.92
CA LEU A 132 -2.65 -55.18 -79.73
C LEU A 132 -1.16 -54.91 -79.87
N ASN A 133 -0.58 -55.11 -81.06
CA ASN A 133 0.86 -54.98 -81.26
C ASN A 133 1.29 -53.50 -81.35
N ASP A 134 0.49 -52.66 -82.01
CA ASP A 134 0.62 -51.20 -81.96
C ASP A 134 0.40 -50.66 -80.55
N ASN A 135 -0.55 -51.23 -79.79
CA ASN A 135 -0.80 -50.87 -78.40
C ASN A 135 0.32 -51.39 -77.50
N ILE A 136 0.93 -52.54 -77.76
CA ILE A 136 2.08 -53.04 -76.99
C ILE A 136 3.31 -52.17 -77.23
N SER A 137 3.55 -51.71 -78.47
CA SER A 137 4.64 -50.77 -78.75
C SER A 137 4.36 -49.39 -78.17
N LYS A 138 3.12 -48.89 -78.26
CA LYS A 138 2.71 -47.64 -77.62
C LYS A 138 2.74 -47.73 -76.11
N THR A 139 2.31 -48.83 -75.49
CA THR A 139 2.41 -49.01 -74.04
C THR A 139 3.86 -49.13 -73.59
N ALA A 140 4.76 -49.66 -74.42
CA ALA A 140 6.18 -49.72 -74.10
C ALA A 140 6.84 -48.32 -74.20
N GLU A 141 6.50 -47.53 -75.23
CA GLU A 141 6.93 -46.13 -75.33
C GLU A 141 6.29 -45.26 -74.23
N GLU A 142 5.01 -45.49 -73.90
CA GLU A 142 4.30 -44.84 -72.79
C GLU A 142 4.87 -45.28 -71.43
N GLU A 143 5.32 -46.52 -71.25
CA GLU A 143 6.00 -46.98 -70.02
C GLU A 143 7.40 -46.36 -69.88
N GLU A 144 8.15 -46.17 -70.97
CA GLU A 144 9.44 -45.46 -70.95
C GLU A 144 9.26 -43.95 -70.70
N GLU A 145 8.25 -43.32 -71.33
CA GLU A 145 7.88 -41.93 -71.04
C GLU A 145 7.32 -41.77 -69.62
N GLU A 146 6.54 -42.74 -69.09
CA GLU A 146 6.08 -42.75 -67.70
C GLU A 146 7.25 -42.95 -66.71
N GLU A 147 8.25 -43.79 -67.02
CA GLU A 147 9.45 -43.93 -66.18
C GLU A 147 10.30 -42.64 -66.18
N GLU A 148 10.50 -41.99 -67.33
CA GLU A 148 11.19 -40.69 -67.38
C GLU A 148 10.38 -39.58 -66.69
N GLU A 149 9.05 -39.55 -66.83
CA GLU A 149 8.18 -38.63 -66.10
C GLU A 149 8.21 -38.92 -64.59
N GLU A 150 8.22 -40.19 -64.15
CA GLU A 150 8.35 -40.56 -62.74
C GLU A 150 9.71 -40.13 -62.16
N GLU A 151 10.82 -40.31 -62.90
CA GLU A 151 12.15 -39.84 -62.46
C GLU A 151 12.21 -38.30 -62.37
N GLU A 152 11.66 -37.57 -63.34
CA GLU A 152 11.58 -36.11 -63.30
C GLU A 152 10.68 -35.63 -62.14
N GLU A 153 9.55 -36.30 -61.89
CA GLU A 153 8.67 -36.01 -60.74
C GLU A 153 9.37 -36.30 -59.40
N GLU A 154 10.16 -37.36 -59.30
CA GLU A 154 10.96 -37.66 -58.10
C GLU A 154 12.04 -36.60 -57.84
N GLU A 155 12.75 -36.13 -58.87
CA GLU A 155 13.74 -35.05 -58.74
C GLU A 155 13.09 -33.72 -58.32
N ASP A 156 11.95 -33.36 -58.91
CA ASP A 156 11.19 -32.16 -58.55
C ASP A 156 10.67 -32.23 -57.10
N MET A 157 10.16 -33.41 -56.69
CA MET A 157 9.75 -33.67 -55.31
C MET A 157 10.94 -33.55 -54.33
N GLU A 158 12.13 -34.04 -54.68
CA GLU A 158 13.32 -33.92 -53.84
C GLU A 158 13.78 -32.45 -53.72
N LEU A 159 13.72 -31.68 -54.82
CA LEU A 159 14.03 -30.25 -54.83
C LEU A 159 13.03 -29.44 -53.98
N GLU A 160 11.73 -29.73 -54.10
CA GLU A 160 10.70 -29.12 -53.26
C GLU A 160 10.93 -29.43 -51.77
N LEU A 161 11.31 -30.68 -51.45
CA LEU A 161 11.63 -31.10 -50.09
C LEU A 161 12.83 -30.32 -49.53
N ARG A 162 13.92 -30.17 -50.30
CA ARG A 162 15.09 -29.38 -49.90
C ARG A 162 14.75 -27.91 -49.69
N LEU A 163 13.93 -27.32 -50.58
CA LEU A 163 13.44 -25.96 -50.44
C LEU A 163 12.59 -25.79 -49.18
N ALA A 164 11.69 -26.74 -48.90
CA ALA A 164 10.86 -26.73 -47.70
C ALA A 164 11.70 -26.86 -46.42
N GLN A 165 12.69 -27.76 -46.41
CA GLN A 165 13.64 -27.91 -45.30
C GLN A 165 14.46 -26.65 -45.06
N GLY A 166 14.98 -26.01 -46.13
CA GLY A 166 15.71 -24.75 -46.02
C GLY A 166 14.87 -23.63 -45.41
N LYS A 167 13.59 -23.50 -45.82
CA LYS A 167 12.63 -22.55 -45.24
C LYS A 167 12.35 -22.86 -43.76
N ALA A 168 12.20 -24.14 -43.41
CA ALA A 168 11.98 -24.57 -42.03
C ALA A 168 13.17 -24.21 -41.12
N ILE A 169 14.41 -24.49 -41.56
CA ILE A 169 15.63 -24.15 -40.80
C ILE A 169 15.77 -22.62 -40.63
N GLN A 170 15.43 -21.83 -41.65
CA GLN A 170 15.44 -20.37 -41.54
C GLN A 170 14.41 -19.86 -40.54
N ALA A 171 13.19 -20.42 -40.56
CA ALA A 171 12.15 -20.09 -39.60
C ALA A 171 12.56 -20.48 -38.17
N GLU A 172 13.18 -21.65 -37.98
CA GLU A 172 13.70 -22.10 -36.69
C GLU A 172 14.78 -21.16 -36.16
N LYS A 173 15.75 -20.75 -37.00
CA LYS A 173 16.78 -19.76 -36.61
C LYS A 173 16.16 -18.44 -36.19
N LEU A 174 15.18 -17.93 -36.94
CA LEU A 174 14.48 -16.70 -36.61
C LEU A 174 13.77 -16.79 -35.26
N LEU A 175 13.08 -17.91 -35.00
CA LEU A 175 12.43 -18.17 -33.71
C LEU A 175 13.45 -18.29 -32.57
N GLN A 176 14.58 -18.96 -32.81
CA GLN A 176 15.65 -19.08 -31.83
C GLN A 176 16.26 -17.71 -31.48
N ASP A 177 16.48 -16.85 -32.47
CA ASP A 177 16.98 -15.49 -32.27
C ASP A 177 15.98 -14.63 -31.48
N GLN A 178 14.67 -14.75 -31.77
CA GLN A 178 13.62 -14.10 -30.99
C GLN A 178 13.58 -14.59 -29.55
N LEU A 179 13.73 -15.90 -29.34
CA LEU A 179 13.76 -16.49 -28.00
C LEU A 179 14.97 -15.99 -27.21
N ASN A 180 16.14 -15.96 -27.83
CA ASN A 180 17.36 -15.41 -27.23
C ASN A 180 17.20 -13.92 -26.88
N LEU A 181 16.61 -13.11 -27.77
CA LEU A 181 16.34 -11.70 -27.54
C LEU A 181 15.36 -11.48 -26.37
N LEU A 182 14.27 -12.25 -26.31
CA LEU A 182 13.32 -12.17 -25.20
C LEU A 182 13.99 -12.59 -23.89
N GLN A 183 14.88 -13.57 -23.93
CA GLN A 183 15.61 -14.02 -22.75
C GLN A 183 16.61 -12.97 -22.24
N THR A 184 17.30 -12.24 -23.12
CA THR A 184 18.17 -11.13 -22.71
C THR A 184 17.37 -9.97 -22.14
N GLN A 185 16.28 -9.57 -22.81
CA GLN A 185 15.37 -8.53 -22.31
C GLN A 185 14.80 -8.88 -20.92
N MET A 186 14.39 -10.13 -20.72
CA MET A 186 13.89 -10.59 -19.43
C MET A 186 14.96 -10.51 -18.34
N LYS A 187 16.21 -10.88 -18.63
CA LYS A 187 17.33 -10.74 -17.68
C LYS A 187 17.61 -9.28 -17.35
N ASP A 188 17.63 -8.41 -18.34
CA ASP A 188 17.87 -6.98 -18.16
C ASP A 188 16.76 -6.34 -17.33
N GLU A 189 15.51 -6.69 -17.58
CA GLU A 189 14.35 -6.21 -16.81
C GLU A 189 14.43 -6.70 -15.35
N MET A 190 14.79 -7.97 -15.11
CA MET A 190 15.00 -8.49 -13.76
C MET A 190 16.11 -7.72 -13.02
N LEU A 191 17.25 -7.48 -13.67
CA LEU A 191 18.36 -6.71 -13.07
C LEU A 191 17.97 -5.26 -12.79
N SER A 192 17.23 -4.62 -13.70
CA SER A 192 16.71 -3.27 -13.52
C SER A 192 15.72 -3.19 -12.34
N HIS A 193 14.83 -4.17 -12.25
CA HIS A 193 13.87 -4.28 -11.14
C HIS A 193 14.59 -4.49 -9.80
N GLU A 194 15.58 -5.38 -9.74
CA GLU A 194 16.35 -5.63 -8.51
C GLU A 194 17.11 -4.39 -8.05
N ARG A 195 17.79 -3.69 -8.97
CA ARG A 195 18.43 -2.39 -8.67
C ARG A 195 17.44 -1.34 -8.18
N SER A 196 16.26 -1.28 -8.79
CA SER A 196 15.21 -0.35 -8.38
C SER A 196 14.69 -0.67 -6.98
N LYS A 197 14.52 -1.96 -6.67
CA LYS A 197 14.13 -2.44 -5.34
C LYS A 197 15.18 -2.10 -4.28
N GLU A 198 16.45 -2.39 -4.55
CA GLU A 198 17.57 -2.04 -3.67
C GLU A 198 17.66 -0.52 -3.46
N PHE A 199 17.49 0.27 -4.52
CA PHE A 199 17.48 1.73 -4.41
C PHE A 199 16.36 2.20 -3.48
N LEU A 200 15.13 1.70 -3.66
CA LEU A 200 14.00 2.07 -2.83
C LEU A 200 14.18 1.64 -1.37
N GLN A 201 14.72 0.44 -1.13
CA GLN A 201 15.06 -0.04 0.21
C GLN A 201 16.09 0.88 0.88
N ASN A 202 17.18 1.21 0.19
CA ASN A 202 18.21 2.10 0.70
C ASN A 202 17.67 3.51 1.00
N GLN A 203 16.74 4.04 0.19
CA GLN A 203 16.09 5.32 0.47
C GLN A 203 15.18 5.23 1.69
N HIS A 204 14.43 4.13 1.81
CA HIS A 204 13.57 3.90 2.98
C HIS A 204 14.39 3.84 4.27
N GLU A 205 15.49 3.09 4.27
CA GLU A 205 16.41 2.98 5.42
C GLU A 205 17.00 4.34 5.81
N LYS A 206 17.50 5.12 4.84
CA LYS A 206 18.03 6.48 5.10
C LYS A 206 16.98 7.39 5.73
N LEU A 207 15.76 7.40 5.20
CA LEU A 207 14.66 8.18 5.75
C LEU A 207 14.27 7.71 7.16
N GLN A 208 14.32 6.40 7.41
CA GLN A 208 14.05 5.84 8.72
C GLN A 208 15.13 6.21 9.74
N GLU A 209 16.41 6.20 9.37
CA GLU A 209 17.52 6.66 10.21
C GLU A 209 17.39 8.16 10.52
N GLN A 210 17.06 8.98 9.52
CA GLN A 210 16.77 10.39 9.72
C GLN A 210 15.61 10.54 10.69
N LEU A 211 14.48 9.89 10.47
CA LEU A 211 13.34 9.95 11.38
C LEU A 211 13.72 9.58 12.83
N GLN A 212 14.50 8.52 13.02
CA GLN A 212 14.96 8.08 14.33
C GLN A 212 15.90 9.10 14.99
N SER A 213 16.84 9.68 14.23
CA SER A 213 17.74 10.71 14.76
C SER A 213 16.96 11.95 15.21
N TRP A 214 16.00 12.41 14.41
CA TRP A 214 15.13 13.54 14.74
C TRP A 214 14.26 13.24 15.97
N GLN A 215 13.70 12.03 16.07
CA GLN A 215 12.96 11.58 17.26
C GLN A 215 13.84 11.59 18.52
N LYS A 216 15.09 11.09 18.42
CA LYS A 216 16.03 11.08 19.54
C LYS A 216 16.39 12.51 19.97
N SER A 217 16.75 13.39 19.02
CA SER A 217 17.06 14.80 19.31
C SER A 217 15.88 15.55 19.92
N THR A 218 14.67 15.32 19.42
CA THR A 218 13.45 15.95 19.96
C THR A 218 13.21 15.50 21.41
N LYS A 219 13.34 14.19 21.71
CA LYS A 219 13.22 13.67 23.08
C LYS A 219 14.27 14.28 24.01
N GLN A 220 15.52 14.39 23.57
CA GLN A 220 16.59 15.02 24.35
C GLN A 220 16.30 16.49 24.63
N LEU A 221 15.85 17.25 23.62
CA LEU A 221 15.51 18.66 23.79
C LEU A 221 14.33 18.85 24.75
N LEU A 222 13.30 18.01 24.64
CA LEU A 222 12.16 18.03 25.58
C LEU A 222 12.63 17.78 27.01
N HIS A 223 13.47 16.77 27.21
CA HIS A 223 14.01 16.46 28.53
C HIS A 223 14.83 17.62 29.11
N GLN A 224 15.73 18.22 28.31
CA GLN A 224 16.49 19.39 28.73
C GLN A 224 15.59 20.58 29.11
N LYS A 225 14.52 20.82 28.34
CA LYS A 225 13.56 21.89 28.63
C LYS A 225 12.78 21.64 29.91
N GLU A 226 12.41 20.39 30.17
CA GLU A 226 11.76 19.98 31.41
C GLU A 226 12.69 20.17 32.62
N GLU A 227 13.96 19.78 32.51
CA GLU A 227 14.97 20.01 33.54
C GLU A 227 15.21 21.51 33.80
N GLU A 228 15.31 22.33 32.76
CA GLU A 228 15.42 23.79 32.86
C GLU A 228 14.21 24.38 33.59
N TYR A 229 13.00 23.94 33.21
CA TYR A 229 11.76 24.37 33.84
C TYR A 229 11.73 24.00 35.32
N ASN A 230 12.07 22.75 35.66
CA ASN A 230 12.13 22.27 37.05
C ASN A 230 13.16 23.07 37.87
N ARG A 231 14.33 23.34 37.30
CA ARG A 231 15.38 24.15 37.94
C ARG A 231 14.90 25.57 38.21
N LEU A 232 14.22 26.20 37.26
CA LEU A 232 13.63 27.53 37.45
C LEU A 232 12.51 27.50 38.49
N GLY A 233 11.67 26.47 38.49
CA GLY A 233 10.66 26.22 39.50
C GLY A 233 11.24 26.16 40.91
N CYS A 234 12.28 25.35 41.12
CA CYS A 234 12.98 25.26 42.41
C CYS A 234 13.57 26.60 42.84
N LYS A 235 14.24 27.34 41.94
CA LYS A 235 14.77 28.68 42.25
C LYS A 235 13.67 29.65 42.66
N ARG A 236 12.54 29.63 41.95
CA ARG A 236 11.38 30.48 42.26
C ARG A 236 10.81 30.15 43.64
N MET A 237 10.67 28.87 43.96
CA MET A 237 10.18 28.41 45.26
C MET A 237 11.11 28.82 46.40
N LEU A 238 12.42 28.59 46.26
CA LEU A 238 13.42 29.01 47.26
C LEU A 238 13.41 30.53 47.49
N ASN A 239 13.28 31.32 46.42
CA ASN A 239 13.18 32.77 46.55
C ASN A 239 11.89 33.19 47.27
N LEU A 240 10.78 32.51 46.99
CA LEU A 240 9.51 32.75 47.66
C LEU A 240 9.61 32.40 49.16
N ASP A 241 10.23 31.27 49.51
CA ASP A 241 10.45 30.86 50.89
C ASP A 241 11.31 31.88 51.65
N ARG A 242 12.39 32.37 51.02
CA ARG A 242 13.25 33.42 51.59
C ARG A 242 12.48 34.73 51.82
N LEU A 243 11.65 35.14 50.86
CA LEU A 243 10.79 36.32 51.01
C LEU A 243 9.80 36.16 52.16
N ASN A 244 9.16 34.99 52.27
CA ASN A 244 8.23 34.68 53.35
C ASN A 244 8.94 34.64 54.72
N GLU A 245 10.18 34.15 54.79
CA GLU A 245 10.98 34.19 56.01
C GLU A 245 11.32 35.63 56.42
N MET A 246 11.73 36.49 55.48
CA MET A 246 11.97 37.91 55.77
C MET A 246 10.69 38.61 56.23
N LYS A 247 9.55 38.32 55.60
CA LYS A 247 8.24 38.85 56.02
C LYS A 247 7.91 38.44 57.47
N ARG A 248 8.12 37.17 57.84
CA ARG A 248 7.93 36.70 59.22
C ARG A 248 8.83 37.45 60.20
N LYS A 249 10.12 37.61 59.89
CA LYS A 249 11.05 38.36 60.75
C LYS A 249 10.63 39.81 60.94
N ILE A 250 10.13 40.48 59.90
CA ILE A 250 9.61 41.85 60.01
C ILE A 250 8.41 41.88 60.96
N GLN A 251 7.45 40.95 60.81
CA GLN A 251 6.28 40.86 61.69
C GLN A 251 6.68 40.59 63.15
N GLU A 252 7.66 39.72 63.39
CA GLU A 252 8.21 39.45 64.73
C GLU A 252 8.86 40.70 65.34
N MET A 253 9.64 41.47 64.56
CA MET A 253 10.22 42.73 65.03
C MET A 253 9.16 43.79 65.30
N GLU A 254 8.16 43.93 64.44
CA GLU A 254 7.02 44.83 64.66
C GLU A 254 6.29 44.48 65.96
N GLN A 255 6.07 43.19 66.22
CA GLN A 255 5.46 42.71 67.45
C GLN A 255 6.31 43.06 68.69
N MET A 256 7.63 42.84 68.63
CA MET A 256 8.54 43.22 69.74
C MET A 256 8.56 44.73 69.99
N LEU A 257 8.47 45.56 68.94
CA LEU A 257 8.41 47.01 69.09
C LEU A 257 7.12 47.45 69.80
N ILE A 258 5.97 46.86 69.42
CA ILE A 258 4.70 47.11 70.10
C ILE A 258 4.78 46.69 71.57
N GLU A 259 5.35 45.53 71.86
CA GLU A 259 5.54 45.04 73.23
C GLU A 259 6.44 45.96 74.06
N ASP A 260 7.56 46.43 73.51
CA ASP A 260 8.46 47.38 74.18
C ASP A 260 7.76 48.73 74.44
N GLU A 261 6.98 49.25 73.48
CA GLU A 261 6.19 50.47 73.67
C GLU A 261 5.16 50.32 74.82
N GLU A 262 4.46 49.19 74.87
CA GLU A 262 3.52 48.88 75.96
C GLU A 262 4.22 48.74 77.31
N GLU A 263 5.39 48.09 77.36
CA GLU A 263 6.19 47.95 78.59
C GLU A 263 6.72 49.31 79.08
N GLN A 264 7.22 50.15 78.17
CA GLN A 264 7.66 51.51 78.49
C GLN A 264 6.50 52.36 79.01
N GLU A 265 5.29 52.23 78.43
CA GLU A 265 4.11 52.92 78.94
C GLU A 265 3.73 52.45 80.35
N LYS A 266 3.74 51.13 80.61
CA LYS A 266 3.51 50.57 81.96
C LYS A 266 4.52 51.11 82.97
N LEU A 267 5.80 51.19 82.60
CA LEU A 267 6.85 51.77 83.46
C LEU A 267 6.62 53.26 83.73
N ARG A 268 6.27 54.06 82.72
CA ARG A 268 5.97 55.49 82.89
C ARG A 268 4.80 55.70 83.85
N LEU A 269 3.72 54.95 83.70
CA LEU A 269 2.56 55.01 84.61
C LEU A 269 2.96 54.64 86.05
N GLN A 270 3.80 53.62 86.25
CA GLN A 270 4.32 53.26 87.58
C GLN A 270 5.18 54.37 88.18
N GLU A 271 6.07 54.98 87.40
CA GLU A 271 6.89 56.10 87.87
C GLU A 271 6.03 57.29 88.26
N GLU A 272 5.03 57.65 87.46
CA GLU A 272 4.09 58.73 87.76
C GLU A 272 3.31 58.45 89.05
N MET A 273 2.85 57.21 89.23
CA MET A 273 2.22 56.77 90.48
C MET A 273 3.16 56.92 91.68
N ILE A 274 4.41 56.46 91.57
CA ILE A 274 5.42 56.60 92.64
C ILE A 274 5.71 58.08 92.94
N ARG A 275 5.83 58.92 91.91
CA ARG A 275 6.02 60.37 92.06
C ARG A 275 4.82 61.02 92.74
N ALA A 276 3.59 60.65 92.38
CA ALA A 276 2.38 61.14 93.01
C ALA A 276 2.29 60.71 94.48
N VAL A 277 2.57 59.43 94.80
CA VAL A 277 2.66 58.93 96.17
C VAL A 277 3.72 59.68 96.96
N THR A 278 4.89 59.94 96.37
CA THR A 278 5.98 60.69 97.03
C THR A 278 5.57 62.14 97.31
N LYS A 279 4.90 62.81 96.36
CA LYS A 279 4.35 64.17 96.57
C LYS A 279 3.29 64.19 97.67
N LEU A 280 2.39 63.19 97.71
CA LEU A 280 1.40 63.04 98.78
C LEU A 280 2.08 62.83 100.13
N GLN A 281 3.05 61.92 100.21
CA GLN A 281 3.84 61.69 101.43
C GLN A 281 4.57 62.96 101.89
N ALA A 282 5.21 63.69 100.98
CA ALA A 282 5.89 64.94 101.30
C ALA A 282 4.91 66.04 101.77
N CYS A 283 3.75 66.16 101.12
CA CYS A 283 2.68 67.08 101.52
C CYS A 283 2.19 66.77 102.93
N TRP A 284 1.88 65.50 103.22
CA TRP A 284 1.49 65.03 104.54
C TRP A 284 2.58 65.29 105.59
N ARG A 285 3.84 64.97 105.30
CA ARG A 285 4.97 65.29 106.20
C ARG A 285 5.05 66.80 106.48
N GLY A 286 4.89 67.64 105.46
CA GLY A 286 4.86 69.09 105.63
C GLY A 286 3.67 69.58 106.46
N VAL A 287 2.48 69.00 106.28
CA VAL A 287 1.30 69.29 107.11
C VAL A 287 1.52 68.85 108.56
N MET A 288 2.10 67.67 108.78
CA MET A 288 2.46 67.16 110.11
C MET A 288 3.44 68.10 110.84
N VAL A 289 4.46 68.60 110.14
CA VAL A 289 5.42 69.58 110.68
C VAL A 289 4.74 70.90 111.00
N ARG A 290 3.93 71.46 110.08
CA ARG A 290 3.22 72.74 110.28
C ARG A 290 2.18 72.70 111.41
N ARG A 291 1.53 71.55 111.61
CA ARG A 291 0.57 71.34 112.71
C ARG A 291 1.25 70.90 114.02
N GLY A 292 2.58 70.78 114.05
CA GLY A 292 3.33 70.43 115.26
C GLY A 292 3.13 68.98 115.73
N LEU A 293 2.66 68.08 114.87
CA LEU A 293 2.29 66.70 115.20
C LEU A 293 3.49 65.72 115.11
N GLY A 294 4.73 66.21 115.22
CA GLY A 294 5.96 65.41 115.18
C GLY A 294 6.74 65.47 116.50
N LYS A 295 7.32 64.33 116.94
CA LYS A 295 8.16 64.27 118.15
C LYS A 295 9.41 65.15 118.00
N LYS A 296 9.64 66.07 118.94
CA LYS A 296 10.94 66.75 119.14
C LYS A 296 11.95 65.72 119.69
N ALA A 297 13.10 65.56 119.05
CA ALA A 297 14.26 64.88 119.61
C ALA A 297 15.30 65.93 120.01
N GLU A 298 15.75 65.86 121.27
CA GLU A 298 16.74 66.75 121.88
C GLU A 298 18.17 66.53 121.35
N GLU A 299 18.94 67.62 121.31
CA GLU A 299 20.39 67.63 121.10
C GLU A 299 21.15 67.28 122.40
N GLY A 300 22.19 66.45 122.29
CA GLY A 300 23.12 66.14 123.39
C GLY A 300 24.50 65.72 122.88
N LYS A 301 25.50 66.56 123.14
CA LYS A 301 26.93 66.54 122.76
C LYS A 301 27.77 65.41 123.38
N GLU A 302 28.84 65.02 122.67
CA GLU A 302 30.26 64.81 123.07
C GLU A 302 30.90 63.82 122.05
N GLY A 303 32.11 63.93 121.50
CA GLY A 303 33.36 64.55 121.92
C GLY A 303 34.47 63.49 121.93
N LYS A 304 35.55 63.69 121.12
CA LYS A 304 36.97 63.24 121.35
C LYS A 304 37.57 62.05 120.54
N LYS A 305 38.32 62.44 119.49
CA LYS A 305 39.77 62.19 119.16
C LYS A 305 40.35 60.78 118.85
N LYS A 306 41.20 60.81 117.78
CA LYS A 306 42.37 59.94 117.43
C LYS A 306 42.04 58.55 116.84
N LYS A 307 42.75 57.94 115.88
CA LYS A 307 44.07 58.17 115.25
C LYS A 307 44.13 57.40 113.91
N LYS A 308 44.94 57.94 113.01
CA LYS A 308 45.58 57.37 111.80
C LYS A 308 46.04 55.90 111.97
N GLU A 309 45.69 55.02 111.02
CA GLU A 309 46.57 53.95 110.49
C GLU A 309 45.97 53.33 109.21
N GLY A 310 46.80 53.16 108.19
CA GLY A 310 46.40 52.51 106.94
C GLY A 310 46.59 50.99 106.96
N LYS A 311 46.20 50.34 105.85
CA LYS A 311 46.91 49.26 105.11
C LYS A 311 45.97 48.16 104.58
N LYS A 312 45.92 48.08 103.24
CA LYS A 312 45.79 46.91 102.34
C LYS A 312 44.79 45.77 102.65
N LYS A 313 43.97 45.44 101.64
CA LYS A 313 43.96 44.19 100.83
C LYS A 313 42.72 44.25 99.91
N LYS A 314 42.80 44.37 98.57
CA LYS A 314 43.10 43.34 97.55
C LYS A 314 42.58 41.93 97.86
N LYS A 315 41.52 41.52 97.16
CA LYS A 315 41.31 40.24 96.46
C LYS A 315 39.95 40.36 95.74
N LYS A 316 39.94 40.39 94.41
CA LYS A 316 40.03 39.26 93.46
C LYS A 316 38.62 38.80 93.14
#